data_AF-K1TCB1-F1
#
_entry.id   AF-K1TCB1-F1
#
_cell.length_a   1.000
_cell.length_b   1.000
_cell.length_c   1.000
_cell.angle_alpha   90.00
_cell.angle_beta   90.00
_cell.angle_gamma   90.00
#
_symmetry.space_group_name_H-M   'P 1'
#
loop_
_entity.id
_entity.type
_entity.pdbx_description
1 polymer ?
#
loop_
_entity_poly.entity_id
_entity_poly.type
_entity_poly.pdbx_seq_one_letter_code
_entity_poly.pdbx_strand_id
1 'polypeptide(L)'
;MIYGFPGNTQEYILSDAVDYIVHRSDPMKIRIRTERLDRINAAQEKDPAMRIMYAAINAGISNAWKKWQGEALGLTRLNTVASKQEYEQAFQAWAQDKPEYRDVLKELKAEYARIFDAYFALELMSETIRTGELNRIYNRPSFGDEIYPQVKALNRDLFRVLYREYYDNCPQEYMVPLFAAEVERLGSPEAYAELMFEATHKEDESTEAPELEALRADIRTTVTRIFEELGKCSTRNLNSERLNELYTTYIKGLREWDTERAFYPDANLTLRVAYGKVGGYQYADGVYHKPYTTVEGILEKDNPEIYDYNIPQRLRDIIAAKDYGRWGVEIDGRTTVPVCFLADNHTTGGNSGSPVLNGRGELIGVNFDRTWLSTMSDIAFDPAFCRNIALDIRYVLFVIDRIGDASY
;
A
#
# COMPACT_ATOMS: atom_id res chain seq x y z
N MET A 1 -1.98 -19.86 14.26
CA MET A 1 -2.59 -20.02 12.92
C MET A 1 -3.46 -18.81 12.65
N ILE A 2 -3.53 -18.35 11.41
CA ILE A 2 -4.42 -17.27 10.96
C ILE A 2 -5.17 -17.77 9.73
N TYR A 3 -6.45 -17.44 9.61
CA TYR A 3 -7.17 -17.59 8.35
C TYR A 3 -7.91 -16.30 7.98
N GLY A 4 -8.03 -16.05 6.70
CA GLY A 4 -8.50 -14.76 6.19
C GLY A 4 -8.64 -14.74 4.68
N PHE A 5 -8.90 -13.55 4.16
CA PHE A 5 -9.08 -13.31 2.73
C PHE A 5 -7.93 -12.44 2.20
N PRO A 6 -6.68 -12.96 2.17
CA PRO A 6 -5.55 -12.22 1.66
C PRO A 6 -5.84 -11.71 0.24
N GLY A 7 -5.57 -10.43 0.04
CA GLY A 7 -5.98 -9.70 -1.15
C GLY A 7 -5.11 -10.00 -2.35
N ASN A 8 -3.81 -9.68 -2.28
CA ASN A 8 -2.91 -9.71 -3.43
C ASN A 8 -1.49 -10.05 -3.01
N THR A 9 -0.86 -10.97 -3.74
CA THR A 9 0.60 -11.21 -3.71
C THR A 9 1.06 -11.46 -5.15
N GLN A 10 2.37 -11.46 -5.34
CA GLN A 10 3.10 -11.61 -6.59
C GLN A 10 4.40 -12.40 -6.35
N GLU A 11 4.34 -13.50 -5.60
CA GLU A 11 5.54 -14.24 -5.14
C GLU A 11 6.39 -14.78 -6.29
N TYR A 12 5.73 -15.09 -7.43
CA TYR A 12 6.36 -15.74 -8.57
C TYR A 12 6.80 -14.81 -9.69
N ILE A 13 6.67 -13.49 -9.52
CA ILE A 13 7.12 -12.56 -10.55
C ILE A 13 8.64 -12.65 -10.75
N LEU A 14 9.09 -12.40 -11.97
CA LEU A 14 10.51 -12.36 -12.31
C LEU A 14 11.24 -11.17 -11.70
N SER A 15 12.55 -11.28 -11.65
CA SER A 15 13.51 -10.25 -11.25
C SER A 15 13.31 -8.94 -12.00
N ASP A 16 13.00 -8.95 -13.30
CA ASP A 16 12.72 -7.75 -14.09
C ASP A 16 11.50 -6.98 -13.55
N ALA A 17 10.46 -7.69 -13.10
CA ALA A 17 9.28 -7.08 -12.49
C ALA A 17 9.59 -6.54 -11.08
N VAL A 18 10.41 -7.24 -10.29
CA VAL A 18 10.87 -6.73 -8.99
C VAL A 18 11.76 -5.50 -9.17
N ASP A 19 12.65 -5.51 -10.16
CA ASP A 19 13.50 -4.38 -10.51
C ASP A 19 12.68 -3.15 -10.92
N TYR A 20 11.68 -3.37 -11.78
CA TYR A 20 10.70 -2.34 -12.13
C TYR A 20 9.99 -1.76 -10.89
N ILE A 21 9.56 -2.61 -9.95
CA ILE A 21 8.90 -2.17 -8.72
C ILE A 21 9.84 -1.30 -7.88
N VAL A 22 11.05 -1.79 -7.59
CA VAL A 22 12.01 -1.16 -6.68
C VAL A 22 12.62 0.13 -7.27
N HIS A 23 12.91 0.15 -8.57
CA HIS A 23 13.68 1.23 -9.18
C HIS A 23 12.86 2.20 -10.03
N ARG A 24 11.61 1.86 -10.38
CA ARG A 24 10.79 2.72 -11.25
C ARG A 24 9.39 3.01 -10.68
N SER A 25 8.61 1.98 -10.36
CA SER A 25 7.22 2.15 -9.95
C SER A 25 7.11 2.78 -8.55
N ASP A 26 7.62 2.11 -7.52
CA ASP A 26 7.50 2.60 -6.15
C ASP A 26 8.19 3.94 -5.93
N PRO A 27 9.41 4.20 -6.44
CA PRO A 27 10.03 5.51 -6.32
C PRO A 27 9.18 6.65 -6.90
N MET A 28 8.56 6.46 -8.08
CA MET A 28 7.67 7.45 -8.68
C MET A 28 6.44 7.70 -7.79
N LYS A 29 5.76 6.63 -7.34
CA LYS A 29 4.55 6.76 -6.52
C LYS A 29 4.86 7.36 -5.14
N ILE A 30 5.99 7.00 -4.54
CA ILE A 30 6.48 7.57 -3.28
C ILE A 30 6.75 9.07 -3.45
N ARG A 31 7.44 9.49 -4.52
CA ARG A 31 7.76 10.90 -4.76
C ARG A 31 6.49 11.75 -4.88
N ILE A 32 5.55 11.34 -5.74
CA ILE A 32 4.29 12.06 -5.97
C ILE A 32 3.50 12.18 -4.66
N ARG A 33 3.38 11.09 -3.89
CA ARG A 33 2.66 11.12 -2.60
C ARG A 33 3.39 11.93 -1.53
N THR A 34 4.72 11.94 -1.52
CA THR A 34 5.51 12.78 -0.61
C THR A 34 5.18 14.26 -0.84
N GLU A 35 5.23 14.72 -2.08
CA GLU A 35 4.92 16.13 -2.40
C GLU A 35 3.50 16.57 -2.02
N ARG A 36 2.54 15.65 -2.15
CA ARG A 36 1.15 15.89 -1.73
C ARG A 36 1.04 15.92 -0.21
N LEU A 37 1.63 14.95 0.49
CA LEU A 37 1.59 14.87 1.95
C LEU A 37 2.31 16.06 2.58
N ASP A 38 3.43 16.53 2.05
CA ASP A 38 4.13 17.70 2.57
C ASP A 38 3.23 18.95 2.58
N ARG A 39 2.48 19.17 1.50
CA ARG A 39 1.52 20.29 1.39
C ARG A 39 0.31 20.12 2.28
N ILE A 40 -0.26 18.91 2.32
CA ILE A 40 -1.40 18.60 3.17
C ILE A 40 -1.01 18.75 4.66
N ASN A 41 0.11 18.16 5.09
CA ASN A 41 0.61 18.27 6.46
C ASN A 41 0.85 19.73 6.85
N ALA A 42 1.54 20.51 5.99
CA ALA A 42 1.77 21.93 6.25
C ALA A 42 0.46 22.74 6.39
N ALA A 43 -0.61 22.35 5.69
CA ALA A 43 -1.92 22.97 5.86
C ALA A 43 -2.63 22.51 7.15
N GLN A 44 -2.59 21.22 7.46
CA GLN A 44 -3.17 20.64 8.68
C GLN A 44 -2.48 21.12 9.96
N GLU A 45 -1.19 21.44 9.92
CA GLU A 45 -0.45 22.01 11.05
C GLU A 45 -0.92 23.42 11.39
N LYS A 46 -1.23 24.24 10.37
CA LYS A 46 -1.59 25.65 10.52
C LYS A 46 -3.02 25.88 11.00
N ASP A 47 -3.94 24.96 10.70
CA ASP A 47 -5.37 25.16 10.95
C ASP A 47 -6.05 23.83 11.39
N PRO A 48 -6.63 23.77 12.61
CA PRO A 48 -7.41 22.61 13.07
C PRO A 48 -8.56 22.21 12.15
N ALA A 49 -9.21 23.16 11.48
CA ALA A 49 -10.29 22.86 10.53
C ALA A 49 -9.73 22.15 9.29
N MET A 50 -8.58 22.58 8.78
CA MET A 50 -7.87 21.87 7.70
C MET A 50 -7.44 20.46 8.15
N ARG A 51 -7.02 20.30 9.41
CA ARG A 51 -6.68 18.99 9.99
C ARG A 51 -7.85 18.02 9.90
N ILE A 52 -9.02 18.42 10.39
CA ILE A 52 -10.24 17.62 10.34
C ILE A 52 -10.62 17.30 8.88
N MET A 53 -10.56 18.33 8.01
CA MET A 53 -10.93 18.23 6.61
C MET A 53 -10.12 17.18 5.84
N TYR A 54 -8.79 17.23 5.97
CA TYR A 54 -7.88 16.38 5.20
C TYR A 54 -7.46 15.11 5.94
N ALA A 55 -7.94 14.84 7.16
CA ALA A 55 -7.54 13.67 7.95
C ALA A 55 -7.72 12.36 7.16
N ALA A 56 -8.90 12.15 6.56
CA ALA A 56 -9.19 10.94 5.80
C ALA A 56 -8.37 10.84 4.49
N ILE A 57 -8.19 11.96 3.80
CA ILE A 57 -7.38 12.04 2.57
C ILE A 57 -5.93 11.73 2.89
N ASN A 58 -5.36 12.41 3.90
CA ASN A 58 -4.00 12.18 4.38
C ASN A 58 -3.81 10.72 4.75
N ALA A 59 -4.69 10.13 5.58
CA ALA A 59 -4.58 8.74 5.99
C ALA A 59 -4.60 7.78 4.79
N GLY A 60 -5.46 8.04 3.79
CA GLY A 60 -5.51 7.25 2.56
C GLY A 60 -4.23 7.32 1.73
N ILE A 61 -3.65 8.52 1.56
CA ILE A 61 -2.39 8.72 0.84
C ILE A 61 -1.22 8.09 1.60
N SER A 62 -1.12 8.40 2.90
CA SER A 62 -0.06 7.95 3.82
C SER A 62 0.04 6.43 3.93
N ASN A 63 -1.08 5.71 3.89
CA ASN A 63 -1.08 4.27 4.05
C ASN A 63 -0.30 3.57 2.92
N ALA A 64 -0.63 3.84 1.65
CA ALA A 64 0.11 3.23 0.54
C ALA A 64 1.52 3.83 0.38
N TRP A 65 1.71 5.12 0.69
CA TRP A 65 3.02 5.76 0.71
C TRP A 65 4.00 5.04 1.65
N LYS A 66 3.61 4.81 2.90
CA LYS A 66 4.42 4.05 3.87
C LYS A 66 4.63 2.60 3.43
N LYS A 67 3.60 1.97 2.84
CA LYS A 67 3.69 0.60 2.33
C LYS A 67 4.81 0.48 1.30
N TRP A 68 4.80 1.31 0.26
CA TRP A 68 5.78 1.26 -0.83
C TRP A 68 7.20 1.56 -0.34
N GLN A 69 7.36 2.49 0.61
CA GLN A 69 8.67 2.73 1.23
C GLN A 69 9.20 1.47 1.93
N GLY A 70 8.34 0.77 2.68
CA GLY A 70 8.70 -0.48 3.35
C GLY A 70 8.95 -1.63 2.38
N GLU A 71 8.20 -1.67 1.28
CA GLU A 71 8.30 -2.70 0.22
C GLU A 71 9.63 -2.57 -0.50
N ALA A 72 9.95 -1.39 -1.04
CA ALA A 72 11.21 -1.12 -1.70
C ALA A 72 12.42 -1.33 -0.75
N LEU A 73 12.34 -0.85 0.50
CA LEU A 73 13.40 -1.04 1.48
C LEU A 73 13.60 -2.51 1.83
N GLY A 74 12.52 -3.25 2.07
CA GLY A 74 12.56 -4.68 2.39
C GLY A 74 13.14 -5.51 1.25
N LEU A 75 12.68 -5.29 0.02
CA LEU A 75 13.18 -5.98 -1.17
C LEU A 75 14.68 -5.73 -1.40
N THR A 76 15.12 -4.48 -1.20
CA THR A 76 16.53 -4.08 -1.30
C THR A 76 17.38 -4.77 -0.23
N ARG A 77 16.92 -4.79 1.04
CA ARG A 77 17.66 -5.43 2.15
C ARG A 77 17.81 -6.94 1.95
N LEU A 78 16.82 -7.59 1.34
CA LEU A 78 16.89 -9.02 1.01
C LEU A 78 17.61 -9.32 -0.31
N ASN A 79 18.11 -8.31 -1.02
CA ASN A 79 18.72 -8.47 -2.34
C ASN A 79 17.82 -9.27 -3.31
N THR A 80 16.50 -8.99 -3.28
CA THR A 80 15.47 -9.84 -3.89
C THR A 80 15.63 -9.96 -5.41
N VAL A 81 16.07 -8.89 -6.08
CA VAL A 81 16.34 -8.91 -7.53
C VAL A 81 17.41 -9.95 -7.86
N ALA A 82 18.55 -9.92 -7.15
CA ALA A 82 19.63 -10.87 -7.39
C ALA A 82 19.23 -12.31 -7.06
N SER A 83 18.55 -12.53 -5.92
CA SER A 83 18.06 -13.86 -5.55
C SER A 83 17.10 -14.45 -6.60
N LYS A 84 16.20 -13.63 -7.17
CA LYS A 84 15.33 -14.06 -8.27
C LYS A 84 16.10 -14.32 -9.56
N GLN A 85 17.10 -13.50 -9.89
CA GLN A 85 17.97 -13.76 -11.05
C GLN A 85 18.72 -15.10 -10.92
N GLU A 86 19.22 -15.43 -9.74
CA GLU A 86 19.88 -16.71 -9.48
C GLU A 86 18.90 -17.89 -9.63
N TYR A 87 17.69 -17.77 -9.07
CA TYR A 87 16.64 -18.78 -9.21
C TYR A 87 16.20 -18.97 -10.67
N GLU A 88 16.06 -17.89 -11.42
CA GLU A 88 15.76 -17.90 -12.86
C GLU A 88 16.88 -18.57 -13.68
N GLN A 89 18.15 -18.30 -13.37
CA GLN A 89 19.28 -18.93 -14.05
C GLN A 89 19.30 -20.44 -13.81
N ALA A 90 19.05 -20.87 -12.57
CA ALA A 90 18.99 -22.27 -12.21
C ALA A 90 17.80 -22.99 -12.89
N PHE A 91 16.63 -22.37 -12.93
CA PHE A 91 15.48 -22.87 -13.70
C PHE A 91 15.81 -22.99 -15.19
N GLN A 92 16.39 -21.96 -15.78
CA GLN A 92 16.73 -21.94 -17.20
C GLN A 92 17.73 -23.04 -17.56
N ALA A 93 18.71 -23.32 -16.70
CA ALA A 93 19.66 -24.41 -16.88
C ALA A 93 18.95 -25.77 -16.89
N TRP A 94 18.00 -26.00 -15.97
CA TRP A 94 17.17 -27.21 -15.95
C TRP A 94 16.22 -27.32 -17.14
N ALA A 95 15.74 -26.19 -17.68
CA ALA A 95 14.76 -26.16 -18.76
C ALA A 95 15.36 -26.38 -20.17
N GLN A 96 16.69 -26.29 -20.35
CA GLN A 96 17.35 -26.30 -21.67
C GLN A 96 16.96 -27.50 -22.56
N ASP A 97 16.86 -28.69 -21.98
CA ASP A 97 16.54 -29.93 -22.69
C ASP A 97 15.03 -30.21 -22.79
N LYS A 98 14.17 -29.32 -22.28
CA LYS A 98 12.71 -29.46 -22.23
C LYS A 98 12.06 -28.45 -23.18
N PRO A 99 11.63 -28.86 -24.39
CA PRO A 99 11.05 -27.94 -25.38
C PRO A 99 9.89 -27.10 -24.86
N GLU A 100 9.09 -27.62 -23.93
CA GLU A 100 7.97 -26.90 -23.31
C GLU A 100 8.41 -25.69 -22.45
N TYR A 101 9.57 -25.76 -21.80
CA TYR A 101 10.03 -24.75 -20.85
C TYR A 101 11.22 -23.93 -21.35
N ARG A 102 11.93 -24.42 -22.38
CA ARG A 102 13.20 -23.87 -22.85
C ARG A 102 13.18 -22.36 -23.05
N ASP A 103 12.13 -21.84 -23.67
CA ASP A 103 12.03 -20.44 -24.06
C ASP A 103 11.11 -19.60 -23.14
N VAL A 104 10.44 -20.23 -22.15
CA VAL A 104 9.40 -19.53 -21.35
C VAL A 104 9.95 -18.32 -20.60
N LEU A 105 11.16 -18.42 -20.03
CA LEU A 105 11.78 -17.32 -19.30
C LEU A 105 12.17 -16.17 -20.24
N LYS A 106 12.72 -16.50 -21.41
CA LYS A 106 13.06 -15.53 -22.45
C LYS A 106 11.81 -14.78 -22.92
N GLU A 107 10.72 -15.48 -23.16
CA GLU A 107 9.46 -14.89 -23.59
C GLU A 107 8.82 -14.03 -22.49
N LEU A 108 8.87 -14.45 -21.23
CA LEU A 108 8.41 -13.63 -20.10
C LEU A 108 9.17 -12.31 -20.00
N LYS A 109 10.50 -12.34 -20.08
CA LYS A 109 11.33 -11.13 -20.04
C LYS A 109 11.07 -10.21 -21.23
N ALA A 110 10.89 -10.77 -22.43
CA ALA A 110 10.55 -10.00 -23.62
C ALA A 110 9.18 -9.31 -23.50
N GLU A 111 8.18 -10.02 -22.96
CA GLU A 111 6.86 -9.44 -22.74
C GLU A 111 6.88 -8.36 -21.66
N TYR A 112 7.63 -8.55 -20.56
CA TYR A 112 7.84 -7.50 -19.57
C TYR A 112 8.45 -6.24 -20.17
N ALA A 113 9.52 -6.38 -20.94
CA ALA A 113 10.18 -5.27 -21.62
C ALA A 113 9.22 -4.50 -22.54
N ARG A 114 8.30 -5.21 -23.22
CA ARG A 114 7.27 -4.61 -24.07
C ARG A 114 6.28 -3.76 -23.28
N ILE A 115 5.82 -4.24 -22.12
CA ILE A 115 4.68 -3.63 -21.42
C ILE A 115 5.05 -2.65 -20.31
N PHE A 116 6.33 -2.53 -19.92
CA PHE A 116 6.74 -1.70 -18.79
C PHE A 116 6.33 -0.23 -18.96
N ASP A 117 6.54 0.36 -20.14
CA ASP A 117 6.23 1.78 -20.37
C ASP A 117 4.71 2.04 -20.38
N ALA A 118 3.95 1.18 -21.05
CA ALA A 118 2.48 1.18 -21.03
C ALA A 118 1.94 1.10 -19.60
N TYR A 119 2.41 0.14 -18.81
CA TYR A 119 1.95 -0.04 -17.44
C TYR A 119 2.37 1.11 -16.52
N PHE A 120 3.60 1.61 -16.68
CA PHE A 120 4.09 2.78 -15.94
C PHE A 120 3.24 4.02 -16.21
N ALA A 121 2.85 4.25 -17.46
CA ALA A 121 1.95 5.35 -17.81
C ALA A 121 0.58 5.21 -17.11
N LEU A 122 0.02 3.99 -17.04
CA LEU A 122 -1.22 3.75 -16.28
C LEU A 122 -1.08 4.04 -14.79
N GLU A 123 0.02 3.62 -14.16
CA GLU A 123 0.29 3.91 -12.75
C GLU A 123 0.46 5.42 -12.53
N LEU A 124 1.26 6.09 -13.36
CA LEU A 124 1.49 7.53 -13.27
C LEU A 124 0.20 8.32 -13.46
N MET A 125 -0.61 7.99 -14.47
CA MET A 125 -1.93 8.59 -14.66
C MET A 125 -2.81 8.43 -13.42
N SER A 126 -2.80 7.23 -12.80
CA SER A 126 -3.59 6.94 -11.60
C SER A 126 -3.19 7.77 -10.39
N GLU A 127 -1.90 8.08 -10.25
CA GLU A 127 -1.36 8.92 -9.17
C GLU A 127 -1.38 10.42 -9.50
N THR A 128 -1.69 10.80 -10.74
CA THR A 128 -1.73 12.19 -11.22
C THR A 128 -3.10 12.57 -11.79
N ILE A 129 -3.23 12.68 -13.11
CA ILE A 129 -4.36 13.26 -13.84
C ILE A 129 -5.66 12.44 -13.78
N ARG A 130 -5.60 11.19 -13.33
CA ARG A 130 -6.74 10.30 -13.10
C ARG A 130 -7.06 10.11 -11.62
N THR A 131 -6.37 10.78 -10.70
CA THR A 131 -6.64 10.64 -9.27
C THR A 131 -8.08 11.03 -8.96
N GLY A 132 -8.76 10.16 -8.20
CA GLY A 132 -10.13 10.42 -7.75
C GLY A 132 -10.26 11.67 -6.89
N GLU A 133 -9.17 12.21 -6.34
CA GLU A 133 -9.17 13.47 -5.59
C GLU A 133 -9.43 14.67 -6.50
N LEU A 134 -8.78 14.76 -7.67
CA LEU A 134 -9.12 15.77 -8.69
C LEU A 134 -10.59 15.68 -9.11
N ASN A 135 -11.18 14.48 -9.07
CA ASN A 135 -12.59 14.21 -9.39
C ASN A 135 -13.57 14.33 -8.19
N ARG A 136 -13.08 14.37 -6.95
CA ARG A 136 -13.91 14.48 -5.72
C ARG A 136 -13.92 15.89 -5.13
N ILE A 137 -13.00 16.75 -5.55
CA ILE A 137 -12.95 18.18 -5.20
C ILE A 137 -14.13 18.96 -5.81
N TYR A 138 -14.91 18.35 -6.71
CA TYR A 138 -16.06 18.95 -7.40
C TYR A 138 -17.28 19.27 -6.54
N ASN A 139 -17.36 18.76 -5.32
CA ASN A 139 -18.45 19.17 -4.46
C ASN A 139 -17.93 20.27 -3.57
N ARG A 140 -18.48 21.48 -3.72
CA ARG A 140 -18.46 22.49 -2.66
C ARG A 140 -18.65 21.71 -1.37
N PRO A 141 -17.62 21.72 -0.51
CA PRO A 141 -17.70 20.82 0.62
C PRO A 141 -18.97 21.17 1.39
N SER A 142 -19.67 20.20 1.98
CA SER A 142 -20.82 20.47 2.87
C SER A 142 -20.38 21.19 4.16
N PHE A 143 -19.33 22.00 4.09
CA PHE A 143 -18.52 22.56 5.15
C PHE A 143 -18.54 24.08 5.03
N GLY A 144 -18.45 24.76 6.17
CA GLY A 144 -18.71 26.18 6.27
C GLY A 144 -17.88 27.04 5.33
N ASP A 145 -18.48 28.14 4.86
CA ASP A 145 -17.87 29.09 3.91
C ASP A 145 -16.51 29.65 4.40
N GLU A 146 -16.23 29.60 5.71
CA GLU A 146 -15.03 30.15 6.35
C GLU A 146 -13.72 29.41 6.00
N ILE A 147 -13.76 28.08 5.77
CA ILE A 147 -12.54 27.28 5.50
C ILE A 147 -12.28 27.09 4.00
N TYR A 148 -13.28 27.41 3.18
CA TYR A 148 -13.25 27.15 1.74
C TYR A 148 -12.08 27.84 1.01
N PRO A 149 -11.68 29.10 1.32
CA PRO A 149 -10.52 29.71 0.68
C PRO A 149 -9.21 28.92 0.88
N GLN A 150 -8.99 28.37 2.07
CA GLN A 150 -7.81 27.57 2.41
C GLN A 150 -7.82 26.22 1.68
N VAL A 151 -8.99 25.58 1.63
CA VAL A 151 -9.20 24.34 0.86
C VAL A 151 -8.96 24.58 -0.63
N LYS A 152 -9.52 25.67 -1.18
CA LYS A 152 -9.34 26.06 -2.58
C LYS A 152 -7.86 26.30 -2.89
N ALA A 153 -7.15 27.04 -2.03
CA ALA A 153 -5.71 27.31 -2.22
C ALA A 153 -4.87 26.03 -2.18
N LEU A 154 -5.08 25.14 -1.21
CA LEU A 154 -4.36 23.87 -1.13
C LEU A 154 -4.63 22.98 -2.36
N ASN A 155 -5.89 22.88 -2.79
CA ASN A 155 -6.23 22.09 -3.98
C ASN A 155 -5.58 22.63 -5.24
N ARG A 156 -5.51 23.96 -5.40
CA ARG A 156 -4.81 24.60 -6.52
C ARG A 156 -3.34 24.19 -6.58
N ASP A 157 -2.66 24.20 -5.44
CA ASP A 157 -1.25 23.79 -5.34
C ASP A 157 -1.07 22.30 -5.65
N LEU A 158 -2.01 21.45 -5.21
CA LEU A 158 -2.00 20.02 -5.53
C LEU A 158 -2.20 19.76 -7.03
N PHE A 159 -3.09 20.48 -7.70
CA PHE A 159 -3.28 20.38 -9.16
C PHE A 159 -1.97 20.64 -9.91
N ARG A 160 -1.27 21.72 -9.57
CA ARG A 160 0.02 22.07 -10.17
C ARG A 160 1.05 20.94 -10.04
N VAL A 161 1.18 20.37 -8.84
CA VAL A 161 2.11 19.25 -8.59
C VAL A 161 1.76 18.06 -9.46
N LEU A 162 0.50 17.64 -9.48
CA LEU A 162 0.09 16.43 -10.20
C LEU A 162 0.29 16.56 -11.72
N TYR A 163 0.00 17.74 -12.27
CA TYR A 163 0.16 17.99 -13.71
C TYR A 163 1.63 18.07 -14.11
N ARG A 164 2.48 18.70 -13.28
CA ARG A 164 3.92 18.72 -13.47
C ARG A 164 4.51 17.32 -13.42
N GLU A 165 4.19 16.54 -12.39
CA GLU A 165 4.68 15.15 -12.25
C GLU A 165 4.26 14.27 -13.43
N TYR A 166 3.05 14.45 -13.95
CA TYR A 166 2.60 13.76 -15.15
C TYR A 166 3.43 14.16 -16.39
N TYR A 167 3.58 15.47 -16.63
CA TYR A 167 4.33 16.00 -17.77
C TYR A 167 5.79 15.55 -17.78
N ASP A 168 6.47 15.66 -16.63
CA ASP A 168 7.91 15.41 -16.51
C ASP A 168 8.27 13.93 -16.62
N ASN A 169 7.33 13.02 -16.34
CA ASN A 169 7.64 11.59 -16.17
C ASN A 169 6.88 10.66 -17.13
N CYS A 170 5.78 11.09 -17.74
CA CYS A 170 5.02 10.21 -18.63
C CYS A 170 5.85 9.89 -19.89
N PRO A 171 6.04 8.61 -20.25
CA PRO A 171 6.69 8.27 -21.51
C PRO A 171 5.94 8.93 -22.66
N GLN A 172 6.67 9.57 -23.57
CA GLN A 172 6.09 10.44 -24.59
C GLN A 172 5.04 9.72 -25.45
N GLU A 173 5.24 8.44 -25.74
CA GLU A 173 4.30 7.59 -26.49
C GLU A 173 2.93 7.41 -25.80
N TYR A 174 2.87 7.56 -24.48
CA TYR A 174 1.66 7.39 -23.67
C TYR A 174 1.12 8.71 -23.09
N MET A 175 1.75 9.84 -23.42
CA MET A 175 1.24 11.16 -23.07
C MET A 175 -0.14 11.39 -23.70
N VAL A 176 -1.05 11.98 -22.93
CA VAL A 176 -2.42 12.29 -23.40
C VAL A 176 -2.32 13.39 -24.45
N PRO A 177 -2.78 13.18 -25.69
CA PRO A 177 -2.58 14.13 -26.78
C PRO A 177 -3.09 15.54 -26.47
N LEU A 178 -4.30 15.66 -25.92
CA LEU A 178 -4.88 16.95 -25.53
C LEU A 178 -4.06 17.63 -24.44
N PHE A 179 -3.57 16.87 -23.46
CA PHE A 179 -2.71 17.39 -22.40
C PHE A 179 -1.42 17.97 -23.00
N ALA A 180 -0.74 17.22 -23.88
CA ALA A 180 0.49 17.68 -24.52
C ALA A 180 0.28 18.97 -25.33
N ALA A 181 -0.78 19.01 -26.14
CA ALA A 181 -1.13 20.16 -26.96
C ALA A 181 -1.46 21.40 -26.12
N GLU A 182 -2.21 21.23 -25.02
CA GLU A 182 -2.56 22.35 -24.13
C GLU A 182 -1.38 22.86 -23.32
N VAL A 183 -0.46 21.98 -22.89
CA VAL A 183 0.79 22.39 -22.25
C VAL A 183 1.67 23.18 -23.22
N GLU A 184 1.78 22.75 -24.48
CA GLU A 184 2.51 23.51 -25.50
C GLU A 184 1.86 24.88 -25.75
N ARG A 185 0.53 24.93 -25.87
CA ARG A 185 -0.24 26.16 -26.08
C ARG A 185 -0.11 27.17 -24.93
N LEU A 186 -0.09 26.69 -23.69
CA LEU A 186 -0.06 27.51 -22.48
C LEU A 186 1.36 27.75 -21.94
N GLY A 187 2.36 27.02 -22.46
CA GLY A 187 3.78 27.17 -22.16
C GLY A 187 4.27 26.45 -20.91
N SER A 188 3.42 25.82 -20.11
CA SER A 188 3.81 25.00 -18.94
C SER A 188 2.69 24.06 -18.47
N PRO A 189 3.03 22.92 -17.83
CA PRO A 189 2.04 22.05 -17.21
C PRO A 189 1.30 22.74 -16.04
N GLU A 190 1.94 23.66 -15.33
CA GLU A 190 1.30 24.46 -14.29
C GLU A 190 0.25 25.42 -14.85
N ALA A 191 0.51 26.07 -15.99
CA ALA A 191 -0.48 26.92 -16.63
C ALA A 191 -1.72 26.13 -17.11
N TYR A 192 -1.52 24.89 -17.57
CA TYR A 192 -2.65 24.01 -17.90
C TYR A 192 -3.37 23.51 -16.64
N ALA A 193 -2.64 23.20 -15.57
CA ALA A 193 -3.21 22.85 -14.28
C ALA A 193 -4.12 23.96 -13.73
N GLU A 194 -3.73 25.23 -13.91
CA GLU A 194 -4.53 26.40 -13.53
C GLU A 194 -5.85 26.48 -14.30
N LEU A 195 -5.80 26.31 -15.61
CA LEU A 195 -6.99 26.30 -16.45
C LEU A 195 -7.95 25.18 -16.03
N MET A 196 -7.43 23.98 -15.78
CA MET A 196 -8.21 22.83 -15.31
C MET A 196 -8.76 23.04 -13.89
N PHE A 197 -7.98 23.65 -13.00
CA PHE A 197 -8.40 23.97 -11.65
C PHE A 197 -9.57 24.96 -11.65
N GLU A 198 -9.50 26.06 -12.40
CA GLU A 198 -10.61 27.01 -12.49
C GLU A 198 -11.85 26.38 -13.16
N ALA A 199 -11.66 25.52 -14.16
CA ALA A 199 -12.75 24.75 -14.76
C ALA A 199 -13.47 23.85 -13.74
N THR A 200 -12.78 23.37 -12.68
CA THR A 200 -13.41 22.60 -11.59
C THR A 200 -14.24 23.44 -10.63
N HIS A 201 -14.10 24.77 -10.62
CA HIS A 201 -14.74 25.68 -9.64
C HIS A 201 -15.74 26.65 -10.28
N LYS A 202 -16.48 26.21 -11.31
CA LYS A 202 -17.48 27.06 -11.97
C LYS A 202 -18.74 27.28 -11.13
N GLU A 203 -19.44 28.39 -11.39
CA GLU A 203 -20.62 28.81 -10.61
C GLU A 203 -21.81 27.84 -10.69
N ASP A 204 -21.99 27.15 -11.83
CA ASP A 204 -23.02 26.13 -12.01
C ASP A 204 -22.44 24.73 -11.79
N GLU A 205 -22.56 24.21 -10.58
CA GLU A 205 -22.07 22.87 -10.22
C GLU A 205 -22.86 21.71 -10.88
N SER A 206 -23.97 22.00 -11.58
CA SER A 206 -24.86 20.96 -12.14
C SER A 206 -24.37 20.33 -13.45
N THR A 207 -23.39 20.95 -14.10
CA THR A 207 -22.82 20.48 -15.37
C THR A 207 -21.30 20.40 -15.26
N GLU A 208 -20.62 19.57 -16.05
CA GLU A 208 -19.15 19.57 -16.10
C GLU A 208 -18.65 20.71 -17.03
N ALA A 209 -17.46 21.28 -16.81
CA ALA A 209 -16.90 22.24 -17.76
C ALA A 209 -16.46 21.52 -19.06
N PRO A 210 -16.66 22.09 -20.25
CA PRO A 210 -16.30 21.45 -21.52
C PRO A 210 -14.83 21.02 -21.60
N GLU A 211 -13.93 21.81 -21.04
CA GLU A 211 -12.49 21.54 -21.05
C GLU A 211 -12.13 20.32 -20.20
N LEU A 212 -12.83 20.11 -19.09
CA LEU A 212 -12.66 18.95 -18.21
C LEU A 212 -13.22 17.68 -18.82
N GLU A 213 -14.41 17.76 -19.44
CA GLU A 213 -14.99 16.62 -20.15
C GLU A 213 -14.10 16.21 -21.33
N ALA A 214 -13.54 17.18 -22.06
CA ALA A 214 -12.59 16.91 -23.14
C ALA A 214 -11.33 16.20 -22.62
N LEU A 215 -10.72 16.68 -21.53
CA LEU A 215 -9.57 16.04 -20.91
C LEU A 215 -9.90 14.62 -20.42
N ARG A 216 -11.02 14.43 -19.71
CA ARG A 216 -11.47 13.12 -19.26
C ARG A 216 -11.70 12.15 -20.42
N ALA A 217 -12.31 12.63 -21.50
CA ALA A 217 -12.52 11.83 -22.71
C ALA A 217 -11.20 11.37 -23.32
N ASP A 218 -10.21 12.25 -23.44
CA ASP A 218 -8.92 11.91 -24.04
C ASP A 218 -8.07 11.00 -23.13
N ILE A 219 -8.15 11.19 -21.80
CA ILE A 219 -7.61 10.24 -20.82
C ILE A 219 -8.24 8.86 -21.00
N ARG A 220 -9.57 8.77 -21.13
CA ARG A 220 -10.27 7.49 -21.35
C ARG A 220 -9.78 6.82 -22.64
N THR A 221 -9.67 7.56 -23.74
CA THR A 221 -9.16 7.04 -25.02
C THR A 221 -7.74 6.51 -24.89
N THR A 222 -6.85 7.27 -24.25
CA THR A 222 -5.45 6.88 -24.04
C THR A 222 -5.33 5.62 -23.18
N VAL A 223 -6.10 5.56 -22.08
CA VAL A 223 -6.16 4.39 -21.19
C VAL A 223 -6.69 3.15 -21.92
N THR A 224 -7.74 3.30 -22.75
CA THR A 224 -8.28 2.21 -23.56
C THR A 224 -7.22 1.65 -24.52
N ARG A 225 -6.47 2.52 -25.21
CA ARG A 225 -5.37 2.08 -26.09
C ARG A 225 -4.31 1.28 -25.33
N ILE A 226 -3.91 1.75 -24.14
CA ILE A 226 -2.94 1.00 -23.33
C ILE A 226 -3.52 -0.37 -22.94
N PHE A 227 -4.78 -0.43 -22.53
CA PHE A 227 -5.43 -1.68 -22.18
C PHE A 227 -5.55 -2.66 -23.37
N GLU A 228 -5.80 -2.16 -24.57
CA GLU A 228 -5.73 -2.94 -25.81
C GLU A 228 -4.32 -3.50 -26.05
N GLU A 229 -3.28 -2.70 -25.86
CA GLU A 229 -1.88 -3.14 -25.97
C GLU A 229 -1.51 -4.23 -24.94
N LEU A 230 -2.12 -4.18 -23.75
CA LEU A 230 -1.94 -5.18 -22.71
C LEU A 230 -2.82 -6.43 -22.92
N GLY A 231 -3.80 -6.40 -23.84
CA GLY A 231 -4.82 -7.45 -23.98
C GLY A 231 -5.72 -7.60 -22.74
N LYS A 232 -6.01 -6.49 -22.05
CA LYS A 232 -6.74 -6.49 -20.76
C LYS A 232 -7.80 -5.41 -20.74
N CYS A 233 -8.80 -5.57 -19.86
CA CYS A 233 -9.76 -4.49 -19.53
C CYS A 233 -9.51 -3.87 -18.15
N SER A 234 -8.66 -4.50 -17.34
CA SER A 234 -8.21 -4.00 -16.04
C SER A 234 -6.91 -4.70 -15.65
N THR A 235 -6.10 -4.04 -14.84
CA THR A 235 -4.89 -4.61 -14.26
C THR A 235 -4.83 -4.28 -12.78
N ARG A 236 -4.65 -5.32 -11.95
CA ARG A 236 -4.37 -5.16 -10.51
C ARG A 236 -2.87 -5.05 -10.24
N ASN A 237 -2.09 -5.75 -11.06
CA ASN A 237 -0.65 -5.94 -11.00
C ASN A 237 -0.07 -5.66 -12.39
N LEU A 238 1.25 -5.52 -12.50
CA LEU A 238 1.95 -5.48 -13.78
C LEU A 238 1.69 -6.80 -14.54
N ASN A 239 0.84 -6.73 -15.56
CA ASN A 239 0.34 -7.91 -16.24
C ASN A 239 -0.18 -7.60 -17.65
N SER A 240 -0.24 -8.62 -18.51
CA SER A 240 -0.83 -8.63 -19.84
C SER A 240 -1.51 -9.97 -20.12
N GLU A 241 -2.24 -10.09 -21.23
CA GLU A 241 -2.82 -11.38 -21.64
C GLU A 241 -1.71 -12.42 -21.86
N ARG A 242 -0.65 -11.99 -22.56
CA ARG A 242 0.50 -12.85 -22.87
C ARG A 242 1.26 -13.28 -21.62
N LEU A 243 1.46 -12.39 -20.64
CA LEU A 243 2.10 -12.78 -19.38
C LEU A 243 1.31 -13.87 -18.66
N ASN A 244 -0.03 -13.78 -18.62
CA ASN A 244 -0.85 -14.83 -18.00
C ASN A 244 -0.66 -16.21 -18.64
N GLU A 245 -0.58 -16.28 -19.96
CA GLU A 245 -0.31 -17.52 -20.69
C GLU A 245 1.06 -18.07 -20.33
N LEU A 246 2.09 -17.22 -20.39
CA LEU A 246 3.48 -17.60 -20.13
C LEU A 246 3.70 -18.03 -18.67
N TYR A 247 3.09 -17.34 -17.71
CA TYR A 247 3.16 -17.71 -16.30
C TYR A 247 2.52 -19.07 -16.01
N THR A 248 1.50 -19.47 -16.78
CA THR A 248 0.92 -20.82 -16.65
C THR A 248 1.97 -21.89 -16.91
N THR A 249 2.71 -21.76 -18.02
CA THR A 249 3.82 -22.67 -18.38
C THR A 249 4.99 -22.56 -17.41
N TYR A 250 5.36 -21.35 -17.00
CA TYR A 250 6.47 -21.13 -16.07
C TYR A 250 6.21 -21.75 -14.70
N ILE A 251 5.03 -21.53 -14.11
CA ILE A 251 4.66 -22.13 -12.81
C ILE A 251 4.59 -23.65 -12.90
N LYS A 252 4.11 -24.21 -14.02
CA LYS A 252 4.16 -25.65 -14.26
C LYS A 252 5.61 -26.16 -14.22
N GLY A 253 6.51 -25.52 -14.98
CA GLY A 253 7.93 -25.85 -15.00
C GLY A 253 8.59 -25.72 -13.62
N LEU A 254 8.30 -24.65 -12.88
CA LEU A 254 8.83 -24.45 -11.53
C LEU A 254 8.45 -25.59 -10.57
N ARG A 255 7.20 -26.08 -10.65
CA ARG A 255 6.72 -27.19 -9.80
C ARG A 255 7.34 -28.54 -10.16
N GLU A 256 7.75 -28.73 -11.41
CA GLU A 256 8.45 -29.94 -11.87
C GLU A 256 9.95 -29.89 -11.56
N TRP A 257 10.53 -28.69 -11.51
CA TRP A 257 11.94 -28.46 -11.23
C TRP A 257 12.24 -28.44 -9.72
N ASP A 258 11.55 -27.60 -8.97
CA ASP A 258 11.77 -27.36 -7.55
C ASP A 258 10.75 -28.13 -6.71
N THR A 259 10.94 -29.46 -6.63
CA THR A 259 9.97 -30.34 -5.94
C THR A 259 9.99 -30.20 -4.42
N GLU A 260 10.99 -29.50 -3.87
CA GLU A 260 11.12 -29.28 -2.42
C GLU A 260 10.38 -28.02 -1.95
N ARG A 261 10.22 -27.02 -2.84
CA ARG A 261 9.48 -25.80 -2.53
C ARG A 261 7.97 -26.04 -2.44
N ALA A 262 7.36 -25.51 -1.39
CA ALA A 262 5.91 -25.45 -1.28
C ALA A 262 5.35 -24.34 -2.20
N PHE A 263 4.70 -24.74 -3.29
CA PHE A 263 3.98 -23.81 -4.16
C PHE A 263 2.54 -23.60 -3.67
N TYR A 264 2.20 -22.35 -3.37
CA TYR A 264 0.83 -21.90 -3.07
C TYR A 264 0.43 -20.77 -4.03
N PRO A 265 -0.84 -20.70 -4.46
CA PRO A 265 -1.27 -19.66 -5.39
C PRO A 265 -1.16 -18.28 -4.73
N ASP A 266 -0.84 -17.26 -5.53
CA ASP A 266 -0.90 -15.87 -5.09
C ASP A 266 -2.28 -15.52 -4.49
N ALA A 267 -2.29 -14.59 -3.56
CA ALA A 267 -3.49 -14.11 -2.90
C ALA A 267 -4.43 -13.44 -3.91
N ASN A 268 -5.73 -13.74 -3.81
CA ASN A 268 -6.75 -13.26 -4.74
C ASN A 268 -8.11 -13.04 -4.06
N LEU A 269 -8.09 -12.60 -2.80
CA LEU A 269 -9.28 -12.33 -1.97
C LEU A 269 -10.14 -13.58 -1.68
N THR A 270 -9.53 -14.77 -1.71
CA THR A 270 -10.16 -16.04 -1.33
C THR A 270 -9.68 -16.48 0.06
N LEU A 271 -10.44 -17.35 0.72
CA LEU A 271 -10.06 -17.87 2.04
C LEU A 271 -8.74 -18.64 1.97
N ARG A 272 -7.77 -18.27 2.82
CA ARG A 272 -6.48 -18.96 2.99
C ARG A 272 -6.19 -19.18 4.47
N VAL A 273 -5.25 -20.10 4.75
CA VAL A 273 -4.74 -20.39 6.09
C VAL A 273 -3.22 -20.22 6.08
N ALA A 274 -2.70 -19.50 7.06
CA ALA A 274 -1.27 -19.34 7.31
C ALA A 274 -0.91 -19.85 8.71
N TYR A 275 0.19 -20.59 8.80
CA TYR A 275 0.75 -21.07 10.06
C TYR A 275 2.00 -20.28 10.42
N GLY A 276 2.30 -20.24 11.71
CA GLY A 276 3.36 -19.41 12.26
C GLY A 276 3.40 -19.51 13.79
N LYS A 277 4.43 -18.92 14.37
CA LYS A 277 4.75 -18.85 15.79
C LYS A 277 4.83 -17.38 16.21
N VAL A 278 4.40 -17.11 17.45
CA VAL A 278 4.62 -15.80 18.07
C VAL A 278 6.11 -15.62 18.29
N GLY A 279 6.67 -14.50 17.83
CA GLY A 279 8.11 -14.27 17.85
C GLY A 279 8.48 -12.83 17.49
N GLY A 280 9.50 -12.31 18.17
CA GLY A 280 10.13 -11.04 17.80
C GLY A 280 10.98 -11.16 16.54
N TYR A 281 11.68 -10.09 16.17
CA TYR A 281 12.59 -10.08 15.01
C TYR A 281 13.70 -9.05 15.19
N GLN A 282 14.81 -9.26 14.48
CA GLN A 282 15.90 -8.28 14.42
C GLN A 282 15.56 -7.23 13.36
N TYR A 283 15.34 -5.99 13.80
CA TYR A 283 14.95 -4.89 12.92
C TYR A 283 16.18 -4.26 12.24
N ALA A 284 17.23 -4.04 13.02
CA ALA A 284 18.51 -3.48 12.61
C ALA A 284 19.65 -4.02 13.49
N ASP A 285 20.89 -3.65 13.17
CA ASP A 285 22.03 -3.98 14.01
C ASP A 285 21.81 -3.45 15.45
N GLY A 286 22.01 -4.31 16.44
CA GLY A 286 21.74 -4.02 17.85
C GLY A 286 20.27 -3.82 18.24
N VAL A 287 19.30 -3.88 17.31
CA VAL A 287 17.89 -3.58 17.59
C VAL A 287 17.00 -4.82 17.40
N TYR A 288 16.54 -5.39 18.51
CA TYR A 288 15.59 -6.50 18.54
C TYR A 288 14.21 -6.03 19.01
N HIS A 289 13.20 -6.25 18.17
CA HIS A 289 11.80 -5.99 18.53
C HIS A 289 11.21 -7.22 19.21
N LYS A 290 10.77 -7.06 20.45
CA LYS A 290 10.14 -8.12 21.25
C LYS A 290 8.79 -8.56 20.66
N PRO A 291 8.36 -9.81 20.92
CA PRO A 291 7.10 -10.34 20.40
C PRO A 291 5.85 -9.66 20.95
N TYR A 292 5.89 -9.01 22.12
CA TYR A 292 4.72 -8.42 22.77
C TYR A 292 4.94 -6.94 23.06
N THR A 293 3.90 -6.13 22.84
CA THR A 293 3.77 -4.79 23.40
C THR A 293 2.83 -4.80 24.60
N THR A 294 2.84 -3.72 25.40
CA THR A 294 2.16 -3.65 26.70
C THR A 294 1.54 -2.28 26.90
N VAL A 295 0.64 -2.16 27.88
CA VAL A 295 -0.03 -0.89 28.20
C VAL A 295 0.93 0.21 28.65
N GLU A 296 2.09 -0.13 29.23
CA GLU A 296 3.11 0.88 29.53
C GLU A 296 3.67 1.52 28.27
N GLY A 297 3.79 0.77 27.17
CA GLY A 297 4.20 1.33 25.88
C GLY A 297 3.17 2.28 25.27
N ILE A 298 1.91 2.23 25.71
CA ILE A 298 0.90 3.25 25.40
C ILE A 298 1.18 4.51 26.23
N LEU A 299 1.41 4.36 27.53
CA LEU A 299 1.71 5.49 28.43
C LEU A 299 3.01 6.21 28.05
N GLU A 300 4.05 5.48 27.65
CA GLU A 300 5.32 6.05 27.15
C GLU A 300 5.13 6.94 25.91
N LYS A 301 4.06 6.69 25.14
CA LYS A 301 3.72 7.46 23.95
C LYS A 301 2.65 8.52 24.19
N ASP A 302 2.02 8.52 25.36
CA ASP A 302 0.92 9.44 25.66
C ASP A 302 1.40 10.90 25.61
N ASN A 303 0.74 11.70 24.79
CA ASN A 303 0.98 13.11 24.66
C ASN A 303 -0.35 13.85 24.40
N PRO A 304 -0.92 14.51 25.42
CA PRO A 304 -2.18 15.25 25.29
C PRO A 304 -2.16 16.38 24.26
N GLU A 305 -0.97 16.89 23.89
CA GLU A 305 -0.81 17.93 22.88
C GLU A 305 -0.89 17.38 21.45
N ILE A 306 -0.72 16.06 21.27
CA ILE A 306 -0.80 15.40 19.97
C ILE A 306 -2.04 14.51 19.97
N TYR A 307 -3.03 14.87 19.15
CA TYR A 307 -4.32 14.17 19.08
C TYR A 307 -4.20 12.63 18.97
N ASP A 308 -3.32 12.14 18.08
CA ASP A 308 -3.10 10.70 17.85
C ASP A 308 -2.49 9.96 19.06
N TYR A 309 -1.91 10.70 20.00
CA TYR A 309 -1.26 10.17 21.19
C TYR A 309 -1.98 10.59 22.49
N ASN A 310 -3.15 11.21 22.43
CA ASN A 310 -3.91 11.57 23.62
C ASN A 310 -4.83 10.43 24.06
N ILE A 311 -4.47 9.72 25.13
CA ILE A 311 -5.28 8.60 25.64
C ILE A 311 -6.38 9.06 26.62
N PRO A 312 -7.45 8.26 26.85
CA PRO A 312 -8.46 8.58 27.85
C PRO A 312 -7.91 8.62 29.27
N GLN A 313 -8.37 9.57 30.10
CA GLN A 313 -7.93 9.68 31.50
C GLN A 313 -8.12 8.37 32.29
N ARG A 314 -9.24 7.67 32.07
CA ARG A 314 -9.53 6.37 32.69
C ARG A 314 -8.42 5.34 32.42
N LEU A 315 -7.82 5.33 31.24
CA LEU A 315 -6.71 4.42 30.92
C LEU A 315 -5.45 4.80 31.71
N ARG A 316 -5.15 6.10 31.84
CA ARG A 316 -4.04 6.59 32.69
C ARG A 316 -4.21 6.11 34.14
N ASP A 317 -5.41 6.28 34.69
CA ASP A 317 -5.70 5.92 36.07
C ASP A 317 -5.58 4.41 36.31
N ILE A 318 -6.10 3.58 35.39
CA ILE A 318 -5.98 2.12 35.46
C ILE A 318 -4.51 1.67 35.42
N ILE A 319 -3.70 2.23 34.51
CA ILE A 319 -2.29 1.89 34.40
C ILE A 319 -1.53 2.29 35.66
N ALA A 320 -1.78 3.50 36.18
CA ALA A 320 -1.13 3.99 37.40
C ALA A 320 -1.46 3.14 38.64
N ALA A 321 -2.72 2.72 38.77
CA ALA A 321 -3.19 1.86 39.87
C ALA A 321 -2.89 0.36 39.66
N LYS A 322 -2.44 -0.04 38.46
CA LYS A 322 -2.31 -1.44 38.00
C LYS A 322 -3.63 -2.23 38.13
N ASP A 323 -4.75 -1.56 37.91
CA ASP A 323 -6.09 -2.12 38.10
C ASP A 323 -6.58 -2.88 36.85
N TYR A 324 -5.82 -3.90 36.46
CA TYR A 324 -6.03 -4.66 35.23
C TYR A 324 -7.13 -5.72 35.33
N GLY A 325 -7.67 -5.96 36.53
CA GLY A 325 -8.58 -7.07 36.80
C GLY A 325 -7.97 -8.42 36.40
N ARG A 326 -8.78 -9.31 35.81
CA ARG A 326 -8.34 -10.65 35.37
C ARG A 326 -7.47 -10.65 34.12
N TRP A 327 -7.24 -9.49 33.49
CA TRP A 327 -6.51 -9.37 32.22
C TRP A 327 -5.01 -9.15 32.42
N GLY A 328 -4.60 -8.84 33.66
CA GLY A 328 -3.20 -8.72 34.03
C GLY A 328 -2.47 -10.06 33.97
N VAL A 329 -1.28 -10.05 33.39
CA VAL A 329 -0.38 -11.21 33.26
C VAL A 329 1.06 -10.80 33.53
N GLU A 330 1.92 -11.76 33.86
CA GLU A 330 3.35 -11.52 34.02
C GLU A 330 4.06 -11.50 32.66
N ILE A 331 4.68 -10.37 32.32
CA ILE A 331 5.55 -10.20 31.14
C ILE A 331 6.80 -9.47 31.61
N ASP A 332 7.99 -10.01 31.32
CA ASP A 332 9.28 -9.43 31.72
C ASP A 332 9.39 -9.10 33.24
N GLY A 333 8.78 -9.93 34.08
CA GLY A 333 8.82 -9.80 35.55
C GLY A 333 7.92 -8.70 36.13
N ARG A 334 6.95 -8.21 35.35
CA ARG A 334 5.91 -7.28 35.82
C ARG A 334 4.51 -7.76 35.45
N THR A 335 3.56 -7.52 36.34
CA THR A 335 2.13 -7.61 36.02
C THR A 335 1.74 -6.47 35.09
N THR A 336 1.25 -6.80 33.90
CA THR A 336 0.83 -5.85 32.85
C THR A 336 -0.25 -6.46 31.96
N VAL A 337 -0.82 -5.68 31.03
CA VAL A 337 -1.72 -6.17 29.98
C VAL A 337 -0.98 -6.10 28.64
N PRO A 338 -0.81 -7.23 27.92
CA PRO A 338 -0.27 -7.23 26.56
C PRO A 338 -1.24 -6.54 25.63
N VAL A 339 -0.75 -5.68 24.74
CA VAL A 339 -1.57 -4.88 23.81
C VAL A 339 -1.61 -5.55 22.45
N CYS A 340 -0.46 -5.68 21.80
CA CYS A 340 -0.29 -6.37 20.52
C CYS A 340 0.79 -7.45 20.63
N PHE A 341 0.78 -8.38 19.68
CA PHE A 341 1.87 -9.33 19.51
C PHE A 341 2.25 -9.53 18.03
N LEU A 342 3.49 -9.98 17.84
CA LEU A 342 4.06 -10.31 16.54
C LEU A 342 4.07 -11.82 16.32
N ALA A 343 3.78 -12.26 15.11
CA ALA A 343 3.99 -13.64 14.67
C ALA A 343 4.57 -13.68 13.26
N ASP A 344 5.17 -14.81 12.88
CA ASP A 344 5.76 -15.03 11.55
C ASP A 344 4.74 -15.61 10.54
N ASN A 345 3.44 -15.34 10.72
CA ASN A 345 2.43 -15.74 9.73
C ASN A 345 2.55 -14.87 8.47
N HIS A 346 2.50 -15.50 7.29
CA HIS A 346 2.42 -14.78 6.02
C HIS A 346 1.02 -14.18 5.84
N THR A 347 0.92 -12.85 5.99
CA THR A 347 -0.31 -12.10 5.77
C THR A 347 -0.07 -10.98 4.76
N THR A 348 -1.16 -10.42 4.24
CA THR A 348 -1.20 -9.22 3.37
C THR A 348 -2.51 -8.44 3.58
N GLY A 349 -2.68 -7.32 2.89
CA GLY A 349 -3.94 -6.56 2.88
C GLY A 349 -5.12 -7.48 2.55
N GLY A 350 -6.22 -7.34 3.29
CA GLY A 350 -7.35 -8.30 3.27
C GLY A 350 -7.35 -9.30 4.43
N ASN A 351 -6.24 -9.42 5.19
CA ASN A 351 -6.21 -10.16 6.47
C ASN A 351 -6.50 -9.29 7.70
N SER A 352 -6.81 -8.01 7.54
CA SER A 352 -7.22 -7.18 8.67
C SER A 352 -8.55 -7.68 9.21
N GLY A 353 -8.63 -7.93 10.51
CA GLY A 353 -9.76 -8.58 11.18
C GLY A 353 -9.67 -10.11 11.24
N SER A 354 -8.65 -10.74 10.66
CA SER A 354 -8.51 -12.20 10.68
C SER A 354 -8.27 -12.74 12.10
N PRO A 355 -8.96 -13.81 12.51
CA PRO A 355 -8.73 -14.44 13.80
C PRO A 355 -7.37 -15.12 13.85
N VAL A 356 -6.66 -14.92 14.96
CA VAL A 356 -5.42 -15.61 15.28
C VAL A 356 -5.74 -16.68 16.32
N LEU A 357 -5.51 -17.95 15.96
CA LEU A 357 -5.83 -19.11 16.80
C LEU A 357 -4.57 -19.80 17.34
N ASN A 358 -4.65 -20.30 18.57
CA ASN A 358 -3.61 -21.14 19.18
C ASN A 358 -3.67 -22.61 18.68
N GLY A 359 -2.80 -23.47 19.22
CA GLY A 359 -2.72 -24.89 18.83
C GLY A 359 -3.97 -25.74 19.15
N ARG A 360 -4.93 -25.21 19.91
CA ARG A 360 -6.23 -25.84 20.19
C ARG A 360 -7.39 -25.22 19.40
N GLY A 361 -7.13 -24.24 18.54
CA GLY A 361 -8.16 -23.52 17.81
C GLY A 361 -8.88 -22.43 18.61
N GLU A 362 -8.34 -22.01 19.76
CA GLU A 362 -8.92 -20.93 20.57
C GLU A 362 -8.40 -19.57 20.10
N LEU A 363 -9.27 -18.55 20.09
CA LEU A 363 -8.91 -17.18 19.70
C LEU A 363 -7.93 -16.56 20.69
N ILE A 364 -6.78 -16.12 20.20
CA ILE A 364 -5.75 -15.42 20.99
C ILE A 364 -5.48 -14.00 20.52
N GLY A 365 -5.98 -13.63 19.33
CA GLY A 365 -5.84 -12.26 18.84
C GLY A 365 -6.55 -12.01 17.52
N VAL A 366 -6.46 -10.77 17.07
CA VAL A 366 -7.04 -10.31 15.81
C VAL A 366 -5.95 -9.64 14.98
N ASN A 367 -5.63 -10.20 13.83
CA ASN A 367 -4.63 -9.63 12.92
C ASN A 367 -5.13 -8.28 12.39
N PHE A 368 -4.29 -7.25 12.38
CA PHE A 368 -4.69 -5.95 11.82
C PHE A 368 -3.65 -5.33 10.89
N ASP A 369 -2.37 -5.67 11.04
CA ASP A 369 -1.30 -5.05 10.25
C ASP A 369 -0.08 -5.97 10.08
N ARG A 370 0.99 -5.45 9.50
CA ARG A 370 2.32 -6.08 9.35
C ARG A 370 3.38 -5.07 9.74
N THR A 371 4.54 -5.56 10.20
CA THR A 371 5.65 -4.63 10.46
C THR A 371 6.10 -3.97 9.16
N TRP A 372 6.62 -2.75 9.25
CA TRP A 372 6.90 -1.91 8.08
C TRP A 372 7.78 -2.59 7.03
N LEU A 373 8.79 -3.34 7.46
CA LEU A 373 9.69 -4.04 6.54
C LEU A 373 9.11 -5.37 6.01
N SER A 374 7.98 -5.82 6.56
CA SER A 374 7.25 -6.99 6.07
C SER A 374 6.31 -6.67 4.91
N THR A 375 6.14 -5.40 4.52
CA THR A 375 5.26 -5.06 3.40
C THR A 375 5.75 -5.66 2.08
N MET A 376 7.05 -5.91 1.96
CA MET A 376 7.69 -6.64 0.87
C MET A 376 7.26 -8.11 0.74
N SER A 377 6.61 -8.67 1.78
CA SER A 377 6.12 -10.05 1.76
C SER A 377 4.99 -10.27 0.75
N ASP A 378 4.56 -9.24 0.02
CA ASP A 378 3.67 -9.44 -1.13
C ASP A 378 4.45 -10.03 -2.33
N ILE A 379 5.79 -9.94 -2.35
CA ILE A 379 6.67 -10.37 -3.45
C ILE A 379 7.70 -11.41 -2.99
N ALA A 380 8.17 -11.31 -1.74
CA ALA A 380 9.13 -12.24 -1.16
C ALA A 380 8.89 -12.44 0.33
N PHE A 381 8.27 -13.55 0.72
CA PHE A 381 8.10 -13.86 2.15
C PHE A 381 9.36 -14.49 2.76
N ASP A 382 9.85 -13.92 3.88
CA ASP A 382 10.92 -14.49 4.70
C ASP A 382 10.47 -14.61 6.17
N PRO A 383 10.25 -15.82 6.71
CA PRO A 383 9.81 -16.01 8.09
C PRO A 383 10.85 -15.58 9.13
N ALA A 384 12.13 -15.41 8.78
CA ALA A 384 13.13 -14.87 9.71
C ALA A 384 12.82 -13.40 10.07
N PHE A 385 12.18 -12.69 9.15
CA PHE A 385 12.06 -11.23 9.18
C PHE A 385 10.60 -10.73 9.14
N CYS A 386 9.76 -11.35 8.32
CA CYS A 386 8.36 -10.96 8.16
C CYS A 386 7.57 -11.22 9.44
N ARG A 387 6.87 -10.19 9.92
CA ARG A 387 5.99 -10.27 11.08
C ARG A 387 4.65 -9.63 10.78
N ASN A 388 3.58 -10.37 11.03
CA ASN A 388 2.24 -9.82 11.15
C ASN A 388 2.04 -9.24 12.55
N ILE A 389 1.20 -8.21 12.67
CA ILE A 389 0.85 -7.55 13.92
C ILE A 389 -0.60 -7.91 14.24
N ALA A 390 -0.80 -8.50 15.42
CA ALA A 390 -2.10 -8.87 15.93
C ALA A 390 -2.39 -8.15 17.25
N LEU A 391 -3.65 -7.77 17.45
CA LEU A 391 -4.18 -7.30 18.71
C LEU A 391 -4.33 -8.49 19.66
N ASP A 392 -3.82 -8.38 20.88
CA ASP A 392 -3.98 -9.44 21.89
C ASP A 392 -5.43 -9.48 22.36
N ILE A 393 -6.06 -10.66 22.38
CA ILE A 393 -7.47 -10.77 22.76
C ILE A 393 -7.72 -10.33 24.20
N ARG A 394 -6.71 -10.43 25.08
CA ARG A 394 -6.78 -9.92 26.45
C ARG A 394 -6.90 -8.41 26.49
N TYR A 395 -6.24 -7.68 25.58
CA TYR A 395 -6.38 -6.23 25.50
C TYR A 395 -7.77 -5.81 25.03
N VAL A 396 -8.32 -6.50 24.02
CA VAL A 396 -9.69 -6.26 23.55
C VAL A 396 -10.67 -6.37 24.73
N LEU A 397 -10.57 -7.48 25.47
CA LEU A 397 -11.45 -7.74 26.60
C LEU A 397 -11.19 -6.80 27.78
N PHE A 398 -9.93 -6.41 28.02
CA PHE A 398 -9.55 -5.38 28.99
C PHE A 398 -10.16 -4.01 28.67
N VAL A 399 -10.14 -3.59 27.40
CA VAL A 399 -10.76 -2.33 26.98
C VAL A 399 -12.27 -2.38 27.20
N ILE A 400 -12.94 -3.46 26.82
CA ILE A 400 -14.39 -3.65 26.99
C ILE A 400 -14.78 -3.59 28.48
N ASP A 401 -14.08 -4.35 29.32
CA ASP A 401 -14.34 -4.48 30.76
C ASP A 401 -13.90 -3.22 31.54
N ARG A 402 -12.61 -2.90 31.53
CA ARG A 402 -12.04 -1.90 32.45
C ARG A 402 -12.24 -0.46 31.98
N ILE A 403 -12.28 -0.22 30.66
CA ILE A 403 -12.42 1.14 30.11
C ILE A 403 -13.87 1.43 29.71
N GLY A 404 -14.47 0.52 28.94
CA GLY A 404 -15.83 0.64 28.42
C GLY A 404 -16.92 0.40 29.47
N ASP A 405 -16.60 -0.24 30.59
CA ASP A 405 -17.55 -0.61 31.64
C ASP A 405 -18.73 -1.45 31.10
N ALA A 406 -18.47 -2.22 30.04
CA ALA A 406 -19.47 -3.01 29.35
C ALA A 406 -19.62 -4.36 30.05
N SER A 407 -20.68 -4.49 30.84
CA SER A 407 -20.98 -5.68 31.66
C SER A 407 -21.68 -6.82 30.91
N TYR A 408 -22.03 -6.64 29.64
CA TYR A 408 -22.80 -7.59 28.81
C TYR A 408 -22.23 -7.77 27.40
#